data_AF-X1NEN6-F1
#
_entry.id   AF-X1NEN6-F1
#
_cell.length_a   1.000
_cell.length_b   1.000
_cell.length_c   1.000
_cell.angle_alpha   90.00
_cell.angle_beta   90.00
_cell.angle_gamma   90.00
#
_symmetry.space_group_name_H-M   'P 1'
#
loop_
_entity.id
_entity.type
_entity.pdbx_description
1 polymer ?
#
loop_
_entity_poly.entity_id
_entity_poly.type
_entity_poly.pdbx_seq_one_letter_code
_entity_poly.pdbx_strand_id
1 'polypeptide(L)' 'MNEKKQRVYPYIPNSVPRVKKEMLKAIGVNQIDDLYEDIPEHLR' A
#
# COMPACT_ATOMS: atom_id res chain seq x y z
N MET A 1 -21.69 0.76 2.40
CA MET A 1 -20.32 0.53 1.90
C MET A 1 -19.57 -0.19 2.99
N ASN A 2 -19.22 -1.46 2.76
CA ASN A 2 -18.61 -2.28 3.81
C ASN A 2 -17.25 -1.73 4.18
N GLU A 3 -17.12 -1.21 5.41
CA GLU A 3 -15.82 -0.97 6.04
C GLU A 3 -15.09 -2.31 6.12
N LYS A 4 -14.26 -2.60 5.11
CA LYS A 4 -13.31 -3.72 5.18
C LYS A 4 -12.37 -3.40 6.32
N LYS A 5 -12.62 -3.96 7.51
CA LYS A 5 -11.69 -3.98 8.63
C LYS A 5 -10.31 -4.34 8.06
N GLN A 6 -9.33 -3.43 8.22
CA GLN A 6 -7.96 -3.66 7.79
C GLN A 6 -7.43 -4.89 8.54
N ARG A 7 -7.33 -6.00 7.81
CA ARG A 7 -6.79 -7.25 8.34
C ARG A 7 -5.28 -7.14 8.36
N VAL A 8 -4.69 -7.28 9.55
CA VAL A 8 -3.25 -7.43 9.71
C VAL A 8 -2.91 -8.90 9.45
N TYR A 9 -1.89 -9.13 8.62
CA TYR A 9 -1.39 -10.46 8.30
C TYR A 9 0.03 -10.61 8.87
N PRO A 10 0.33 -11.70 9.59
CA PRO A 10 1.64 -11.89 10.26
C PRO A 10 2.84 -11.78 9.31
N TYR A 11 2.68 -12.19 8.05
CA TYR A 11 3.76 -12.24 7.06
C TYR A 11 3.70 -11.10 6.03
N ILE A 12 2.82 -10.11 6.22
CA ILE A 12 2.72 -8.93 5.35
C ILE A 12 2.94 -7.69 6.23
N PRO A 13 4.17 -7.18 6.36
CA PRO A 13 4.49 -6.08 7.27
C PRO A 13 3.67 -4.80 7.00
N ASN A 14 3.46 -4.46 5.72
CA ASN A 14 2.67 -3.30 5.31
C ASN A 14 1.15 -3.50 5.42
N SER A 15 0.68 -4.62 5.99
CA SER A 15 -0.72 -4.78 6.39
C SER A 15 -1.03 -3.99 7.67
N VAL A 16 -0.02 -3.70 8.49
CA VAL A 16 -0.13 -2.79 9.64
C VAL A 16 -0.14 -1.35 9.12
N PRO A 17 -1.18 -0.54 9.42
CA PRO A 17 -1.33 0.80 8.82
C PRO A 17 -0.17 1.76 9.13
N ARG A 18 0.34 1.71 10.36
CA ARG A 18 1.50 2.53 10.77
C ARG A 18 2.75 2.18 9.97
N VAL A 19 3.05 0.90 9.81
CA VAL A 19 4.21 0.40 9.06
C VAL A 19 4.08 0.80 7.59
N LYS A 20 2.90 0.63 6.97
CA LYS A 20 2.65 1.09 5.60
C LYS A 20 2.94 2.59 5.42
N LYS A 21 2.47 3.44 6.34
CA LYS A 21 2.70 4.89 6.29
C LYS A 21 4.17 5.25 6.42
N GLU A 22 4.89 4.59 7.32
CA GLU A 22 6.34 4.76 7.49
C GLU A 22 7.11 4.34 6.24
N MET A 23 6.76 3.19 5.65
CA MET A 23 7.37 2.70 4.41
C MET A 23 7.14 3.65 3.24
N LEU A 24 5.90 4.10 3.02
CA LEU A 24 5.56 5.06 1.96
C LEU A 24 6.32 6.39 2.14
N LYS A 25 6.37 6.92 3.36
CA LYS A 25 7.15 8.13 3.68
C LYS A 25 8.64 7.95 3.41
N ALA A 26 9.21 6.79 3.74
CA ALA A 26 10.64 6.52 3.54
C ALA A 26 11.04 6.56 2.06
N ILE A 27 10.12 6.19 1.15
CA ILE A 27 10.34 6.22 -0.31
C ILE A 27 9.78 7.49 -0.98
N GLY A 28 9.24 8.44 -0.22
CA GLY A 28 8.71 9.70 -0.75
C GLY A 28 7.40 9.58 -1.52
N VAL A 29 6.63 8.52 -1.29
CA VAL A 29 5.37 8.23 -2.00
C VAL A 29 4.17 8.50 -1.09
N ASN A 30 3.07 9.02 -1.65
CA ASN A 30 1.91 9.43 -0.86
C ASN A 30 0.92 8.28 -0.65
N GLN A 31 0.72 7.45 -1.67
CA GLN A 31 -0.23 6.35 -1.67
C GLN A 31 0.26 5.17 -2.50
N ILE A 32 -0.35 4.00 -2.31
CA ILE A 32 0.06 2.78 -3.03
C ILE A 32 -0.15 2.94 -4.55
N ASP A 33 -1.20 3.65 -4.98
CA ASP A 33 -1.55 3.77 -6.40
C ASP A 33 -0.46 4.45 -7.23
N ASP A 34 0.29 5.38 -6.62
CA ASP A 34 1.44 6.05 -7.25
C ASP A 34 2.51 5.02 -7.67
N LEU A 35 2.66 3.90 -6.94
CA LEU A 35 3.64 2.85 -7.27
C LEU A 35 3.23 2.03 -8.50
N TYR A 36 1.95 2.00 -8.83
CA TYR A 36 1.47 1.26 -9.99
C TYR A 36 1.66 2.04 -11.27
N GLU A 37 1.95 3.35 -11.23
CA GLU A 37 2.06 4.22 -12.43
C GLU A 37 3.18 3.78 -13.37
N ASP A 38 4.20 3.11 -12.83
CA ASP A 38 5.31 2.55 -13.61
C ASP A 38 4.92 1.30 -14.41
N ILE A 39 3.76 0.67 -14.12
CA ILE A 39 3.27 -0.50 -14.86
C ILE A 39 2.58 0.00 -16.13
N PRO A 40 3.01 -0.41 -17.34
CA PRO A 40 2.35 -0.08 -18.59
C PRO A 40 0.86 -0.38 -18.55
N GLU A 41 0.03 0.51 -19.11
CA GLU A 41 -1.43 0.42 -19.00
C GLU A 41 -2.00 -0.91 -19.51
N HIS A 42 -1.41 -1.49 -20.55
CA HIS A 42 -1.83 -2.79 -21.10
C HIS A 42 -1.51 -4.01 -20.20
N LEU A 43 -0.76 -3.81 -19.11
CA LEU A 43 -0.39 -4.85 -18.12
C LEU A 43 -1.06 -4.64 -16.76
N ARG A 44 -1.75 -3.52 -16.56
CA ARG A 44 -2.56 -3.25 -15.38
C ARG A 44 -3.89 -4.00 -15.47
#